data_AF-A0A6N1YI25-F1
#
_entry.id   AF-A0A6N1YI25-F1
#
_cell.length_a   1.000
_cell.length_b   1.000
_cell.length_c   1.000
_cell.angle_alpha   90.00
_cell.angle_beta   90.00
_cell.angle_gamma   90.00
#
_symmetry.space_group_name_H-M   'P 1'
#
loop_
_entity.id
_entity.type
_entity.pdbx_description
1 polymer ?
#
loop_
_entity_poly.entity_id
_entity_poly.type
_entity_poly.pdbx_seq_one_letter_code
_entity_poly.pdbx_strand_id
1 'polypeptide(L)'
;MIIIFFGWVAVVIFLYQAYSAVRLLETINYYQHWGLQQGKSQNNLAWVNKSQVTEYALLGISNHIEHHKNAKTPFYQTNYSNSGPIMKYGYFVTNLWVKLNNASYRKDCMGRLKNL
;
A
#
# COMPACT_ATOMS: atom_id res chain seq x y z
N MET A 1 -3.27 3.93 31.91
CA MET A 1 -2.87 2.50 31.97
C MET A 1 -1.42 2.28 31.52
N ILE A 2 -1.03 2.61 30.28
CA ILE A 2 0.34 2.35 29.79
C ILE A 2 1.44 3.04 30.64
N ILE A 3 1.29 4.33 30.95
CA ILE A 3 2.25 5.07 31.78
C ILE A 3 2.39 4.43 33.17
N ILE A 4 1.27 4.04 33.77
CA ILE A 4 1.21 3.53 35.15
C ILE A 4 1.95 2.19 35.26
N PHE A 5 1.81 1.31 34.27
CA PHE A 5 2.40 -0.03 34.32
C PHE A 5 3.76 -0.15 33.62
N PHE A 6 4.10 0.73 32.68
CA PHE A 6 5.28 0.57 31.80
C PHE A 6 6.12 1.85 31.64
N GLY A 7 5.73 2.96 32.26
CA GLY A 7 6.49 4.22 32.25
C GLY A 7 6.46 4.99 30.92
N TRP A 8 7.21 6.09 30.86
CA TRP A 8 7.22 7.03 29.73
C TRP A 8 7.85 6.46 28.45
N VAL A 9 8.85 5.59 28.57
CA VAL A 9 9.47 4.94 27.40
C VAL A 9 8.44 4.14 26.59
N ALA A 10 7.54 3.42 27.29
CA ALA A 10 6.47 2.66 26.64
C ALA A 10 5.49 3.57 25.90
N VAL A 11 5.23 4.79 26.38
CA VAL A 11 4.40 5.77 25.67
C VAL A 11 5.06 6.19 24.36
N VAL A 12 6.35 6.52 24.38
CA VAL A 12 7.06 6.93 23.16
C VAL A 12 7.07 5.81 22.13
N ILE A 13 7.33 4.57 22.56
CA ILE A 13 7.28 3.39 21.67
C ILE A 13 5.87 3.19 21.11
N PHE A 14 4.82 3.31 21.94
CA PHE A 14 3.44 3.18 21.52
C PHE A 14 3.07 4.26 20.48
N LEU A 15 3.42 5.52 20.72
CA LEU A 15 3.17 6.61 19.79
C LEU A 15 3.92 6.40 18.46
N TYR A 16 5.18 5.95 18.51
CA TYR A 16 5.94 5.63 17.31
C TYR A 16 5.33 4.46 16.52
N GLN A 17 4.83 3.43 17.22
CA GLN A 17 4.14 2.31 16.62
C GLN A 17 2.84 2.75 15.94
N ALA A 18 2.03 3.57 16.63
CA ALA A 18 0.78 4.10 16.09
C ALA A 18 1.02 4.99 14.87
N TYR A 19 2.00 5.90 14.95
CA TYR A 19 2.43 6.72 13.82
C TYR A 19 2.89 5.84 12.64
N SER A 20 3.72 4.83 12.91
CA SER A 20 4.18 3.89 11.87
C SER A 20 3.00 3.14 11.24
N ALA A 21 2.03 2.69 12.03
CA ALA A 21 0.86 1.96 11.53
C ALA A 21 0.00 2.83 10.61
N VAL A 22 -0.33 4.06 11.03
CA VAL A 22 -1.08 5.03 10.21
C VAL A 22 -0.32 5.32 8.91
N ARG A 23 0.99 5.59 9.01
CA ARG A 23 1.82 5.89 7.85
C ARG A 23 1.85 4.75 6.83
N LEU A 24 1.97 3.51 7.30
CA LEU A 24 1.95 2.31 6.45
C LEU A 24 0.58 2.10 5.80
N LEU A 25 -0.50 2.31 6.55
CA LEU A 25 -1.87 2.19 6.05
C LEU A 25 -2.15 3.22 4.95
N GLU A 26 -1.82 4.50 5.19
CA GLU A 26 -1.95 5.56 4.20
C GLU A 26 -1.13 5.28 2.93
N THR A 27 0.05 4.70 3.10
CA THR A 27 0.93 4.35 1.99
C THR A 27 0.32 3.24 1.12
N ILE A 28 -0.25 2.19 1.74
CA ILE A 28 -0.98 1.14 1.02
C ILE A 28 -2.22 1.71 0.32
N ASN A 29 -2.98 2.56 1.00
CA ASN A 29 -4.13 3.25 0.40
C ASN A 29 -3.73 4.06 -0.83
N TYR A 30 -2.61 4.78 -0.75
CA TYR A 30 -2.07 5.49 -1.91
C TYR A 30 -1.74 4.54 -3.07
N TYR A 31 -1.09 3.39 -2.82
CA TYR A 31 -0.81 2.43 -3.88
C TYR A 31 -2.07 1.90 -4.54
N GLN A 32 -3.08 1.62 -3.73
CA GLN A 32 -4.35 1.03 -4.17
C GLN A 32 -5.29 2.03 -4.86
N HIS A 33 -5.12 3.32 -4.60
CA HIS A 33 -6.01 4.37 -5.06
C HIS A 33 -5.29 5.53 -5.76
N TRP A 34 -4.08 5.29 -6.25
CA TRP A 34 -3.22 6.29 -6.86
C TRP A 34 -3.91 7.07 -8.01
N GLY A 35 -4.76 6.42 -8.80
CA GLY A 35 -5.48 7.08 -9.91
C GLY A 35 -6.57 8.05 -9.51
N LEU A 36 -7.07 7.99 -8.26
CA LEU A 36 -8.14 8.88 -7.80
C LEU A 36 -7.67 10.35 -7.76
N GLN A 37 -6.38 10.58 -7.51
CA GLN A 37 -5.79 11.93 -7.49
C GLN A 37 -5.67 12.59 -8.87
N GLN A 38 -5.84 11.86 -9.97
CA GLN A 38 -5.71 12.40 -11.34
C GLN A 38 -7.06 12.64 -12.03
N GLY A 39 -8.18 12.56 -11.30
CA GLY A 39 -9.52 12.62 -11.91
C GLY A 39 -9.87 11.41 -12.79
N LYS A 40 -8.96 10.43 -12.89
CA LYS A 40 -9.16 9.13 -13.57
C LYS A 40 -9.87 8.13 -12.66
N SER A 41 -10.89 8.60 -11.94
CA SER A 41 -11.70 7.81 -11.00
C SER A 41 -12.28 6.55 -11.65
N GLN A 42 -12.58 6.63 -12.95
CA GLN A 42 -13.25 5.57 -13.70
C GLN A 42 -12.42 4.29 -13.91
N ASN A 43 -11.09 4.31 -13.73
CA ASN A 43 -10.25 3.16 -14.10
C ASN A 43 -9.75 2.32 -12.91
N ASN A 44 -10.15 2.61 -11.66
CA ASN A 44 -9.71 1.85 -10.48
C ASN A 44 -8.20 1.57 -10.49
N LEU A 45 -7.39 2.61 -10.77
CA LEU A 45 -5.96 2.45 -10.98
C LEU A 45 -5.24 2.24 -9.65
N ALA A 46 -4.61 1.08 -9.51
CA ALA A 46 -3.70 0.74 -8.43
C ALA A 46 -2.32 0.35 -8.98
N TRP A 47 -1.29 0.48 -8.15
CA TRP A 47 -0.03 -0.20 -8.36
C TRP A 47 -0.22 -1.71 -8.22
N VAL A 48 0.27 -2.48 -9.18
CA VAL A 48 0.12 -3.94 -9.19
C VAL A 48 1.36 -4.62 -8.63
N ASN A 49 1.18 -5.68 -7.85
CA ASN A 49 2.26 -6.43 -7.23
C ASN A 49 2.22 -7.89 -7.68
N LYS A 50 3.39 -8.45 -8.01
CA LYS A 50 3.54 -9.87 -8.38
C LYS A 50 4.26 -10.72 -7.32
N SER A 51 4.61 -10.13 -6.17
CA SER A 51 5.28 -10.85 -5.08
C SER A 51 4.31 -11.80 -4.38
N GLN A 52 4.57 -13.11 -4.49
CA GLN A 52 3.80 -14.17 -3.83
C GLN A 52 3.85 -14.06 -2.30
N VAL A 53 5.01 -13.66 -1.75
CA VAL A 53 5.18 -13.48 -0.29
C VAL A 53 4.21 -12.42 0.22
N THR A 54 4.15 -11.30 -0.49
CA THR A 54 3.29 -10.19 -0.09
C THR A 54 1.81 -10.50 -0.36
N GLU A 55 1.52 -11.21 -1.44
CA GLU A 55 0.18 -11.68 -1.75
C GLU A 55 -0.38 -12.55 -0.62
N TYR A 56 0.39 -13.53 -0.16
CA TYR A 56 -0.02 -14.39 0.95
C TYR A 56 -0.17 -13.60 2.25
N ALA A 57 0.84 -12.80 2.61
CA ALA A 57 0.87 -12.10 3.89
C ALA A 57 -0.18 -10.98 4.01
N LEU A 58 -0.61 -10.40 2.88
CA LEU A 58 -1.64 -9.36 2.83
C LEU A 58 -2.98 -9.88 2.29
N LEU A 59 -3.19 -11.20 2.33
CA LEU A 59 -4.45 -11.84 1.97
C LEU A 59 -5.00 -11.37 0.61
N GLY A 60 -4.15 -11.40 -0.41
CA GLY A 60 -4.56 -11.15 -1.79
C GLY A 60 -4.81 -9.69 -2.14
N ILE A 61 -4.25 -8.74 -1.39
CA ILE A 61 -4.47 -7.30 -1.63
C ILE A 61 -4.05 -6.84 -3.04
N SER A 62 -3.24 -7.61 -3.78
CA SER A 62 -2.90 -7.29 -5.17
C SER A 62 -4.11 -7.41 -6.12
N ASN A 63 -5.19 -8.09 -5.71
CA ASN A 63 -6.41 -8.28 -6.50
C ASN A 63 -7.43 -7.14 -6.34
N HIS A 64 -7.08 -6.09 -5.60
CA HIS A 64 -7.96 -4.97 -5.27
C HIS A 64 -8.56 -4.26 -6.50
N ILE A 65 -7.82 -4.18 -7.61
CA ILE A 65 -8.33 -3.60 -8.86
C ILE A 65 -9.59 -4.34 -9.32
N GLU A 66 -9.54 -5.68 -9.34
CA GLU A 66 -10.68 -6.50 -9.78
C GLU A 66 -11.81 -6.50 -8.75
N HIS A 67 -11.46 -6.45 -7.45
CA HIS A 67 -12.45 -6.23 -6.40
C HIS A 67 -13.22 -4.91 -6.59
N HIS A 68 -12.56 -3.81 -6.94
CA HIS A 68 -13.27 -2.55 -7.21
C HIS A 68 -14.09 -2.57 -8.50
N LYS A 69 -13.68 -3.37 -9.50
CA LYS A 69 -14.49 -3.58 -10.71
C LYS A 69 -15.76 -4.38 -10.40
N ASN A 70 -15.63 -5.43 -9.60
CA ASN A 70 -16.70 -6.38 -9.30
C ASN A 70 -16.75 -6.72 -7.80
N ALA A 71 -17.14 -5.77 -6.95
CA ALA A 71 -17.06 -5.91 -5.49
C ALA A 71 -17.92 -7.04 -4.88
N LYS A 72 -18.90 -7.54 -5.66
CA LYS A 72 -19.74 -8.68 -5.30
C LYS A 72 -19.05 -10.03 -5.50
N THR A 73 -17.96 -10.07 -6.27
CA THR A 73 -17.22 -11.30 -6.53
C THR A 73 -16.57 -11.78 -5.23
N PRO A 74 -16.78 -13.04 -4.82
CA PRO A 74 -16.11 -13.60 -3.67
C PRO A 74 -14.58 -13.53 -3.81
N PHE A 75 -13.88 -13.38 -2.68
CA PHE A 75 -12.42 -13.25 -2.66
C PHE A 75 -11.70 -14.32 -3.49
N TYR A 76 -12.10 -15.59 -3.36
CA TYR A 76 -11.49 -16.73 -4.05
C TYR A 76 -11.74 -16.77 -5.56
N GLN A 77 -12.65 -15.94 -6.08
CA GLN A 77 -12.92 -15.78 -7.52
C GLN A 77 -12.38 -14.45 -8.07
N THR A 78 -11.82 -13.60 -7.20
CA THR A 78 -11.29 -12.30 -7.60
C THR A 78 -9.96 -12.50 -8.30
N ASN A 79 -9.91 -12.17 -9.59
CA ASN A 79 -8.73 -12.39 -10.42
C ASN A 79 -7.69 -11.27 -10.24
N TYR A 80 -6.42 -11.62 -10.46
CA TYR A 80 -5.35 -10.64 -10.55
C TYR A 80 -5.52 -9.74 -11.77
N SER A 81 -5.27 -8.43 -11.59
CA SER A 81 -5.26 -7.46 -12.69
C SER A 81 -3.86 -6.90 -12.91
N ASN A 82 -3.46 -6.78 -14.17
CA ASN A 82 -2.19 -6.17 -14.59
C ASN A 82 -2.36 -4.75 -15.16
N SER A 83 -3.52 -4.11 -14.95
CA SER A 83 -3.91 -2.85 -15.59
C SER A 83 -3.22 -1.59 -15.03
N GLY A 84 -2.22 -1.75 -14.14
CA GLY A 84 -1.55 -0.64 -13.46
C GLY A 84 -0.02 -0.79 -13.43
N PRO A 85 0.69 0.25 -12.95
CA PRO A 85 2.15 0.22 -12.84
C PRO A 85 2.63 -0.89 -11.91
N ILE A 86 3.65 -1.64 -12.32
CA ILE A 86 4.20 -2.74 -11.52
C ILE A 86 5.07 -2.18 -10.38
N MET A 87 4.78 -2.62 -9.15
CA MET A 87 5.58 -2.35 -7.97
C MET A 87 6.85 -3.21 -7.97
N LYS A 88 8.03 -2.58 -7.95
CA LYS A 88 9.32 -3.26 -8.13
C LYS A 88 9.66 -4.25 -7.02
N TYR A 89 9.37 -3.91 -5.76
CA TYR A 89 9.84 -4.68 -4.59
C TYR A 89 8.71 -5.28 -3.74
N GLY A 90 7.46 -5.23 -4.22
CA GLY A 90 6.26 -5.61 -3.44
C GLY A 90 6.01 -4.69 -2.23
N TYR A 91 4.90 -4.91 -1.52
CA TYR A 91 4.44 -3.93 -0.51
C TYR A 91 5.39 -3.80 0.66
N PHE A 92 5.99 -4.88 1.18
CA PHE A 92 6.84 -4.78 2.38
C PHE A 92 8.06 -3.89 2.19
N VAL A 93 8.85 -4.16 1.16
CA VAL A 93 10.08 -3.39 0.87
C VAL A 93 9.71 -1.97 0.43
N THR A 94 8.67 -1.81 -0.40
CA THR A 94 8.24 -0.49 -0.86
C THR A 94 7.71 0.36 0.29
N ASN A 95 6.94 -0.21 1.21
CA ASN A 95 6.49 0.48 2.42
C ASN A 95 7.64 0.87 3.34
N LEU A 96 8.63 -0.01 3.53
CA LEU A 96 9.83 0.32 4.30
C LEU A 96 10.59 1.47 3.63
N TRP A 97 10.72 1.46 2.31
CA TRP A 97 11.33 2.55 1.55
C TRP A 97 10.57 3.87 1.72
N VAL A 98 9.24 3.87 1.63
CA VAL A 98 8.43 5.08 1.88
C VAL A 98 8.56 5.57 3.32
N LYS A 99 8.55 4.66 4.30
CA LYS A 99 8.72 4.99 5.72
C LYS A 99 10.07 5.64 5.99
N LEU A 100 11.15 5.12 5.40
CA LEU A 100 12.52 5.60 5.63
C LEU A 100 12.87 6.81 4.76
N ASN A 101 12.40 6.86 3.51
CA ASN A 101 12.73 7.90 2.54
C ASN A 101 11.65 8.07 1.45
N ASN A 102 10.51 8.68 1.83
CA ASN A 102 9.42 8.98 0.91
C ASN A 102 9.84 9.85 -0.29
N ALA A 103 10.79 10.77 -0.11
CA ALA A 103 11.23 11.66 -1.19
C ALA A 103 11.91 10.87 -2.32
N SER A 104 12.77 9.91 -1.96
CA SER A 104 13.41 9.00 -2.92
C SER A 104 12.39 8.14 -3.65
N TYR A 105 11.42 7.55 -2.93
CA TYR A 105 10.33 6.79 -3.54
C TYR A 105 9.55 7.61 -4.56
N ARG A 106 9.15 8.84 -4.19
CA ARG A 106 8.42 9.75 -5.09
C ARG A 106 9.20 10.05 -6.36
N LYS A 107 10.52 10.24 -6.28
CA LYS A 107 11.38 10.49 -7.44
C LYS A 107 11.37 9.30 -8.42
N ASP A 108 11.51 8.07 -7.92
CA ASP A 108 11.43 6.85 -8.74
C ASP A 108 10.03 6.67 -9.35
N CYS A 109 8.97 6.86 -8.58
CA CYS A 109 7.59 6.78 -9.07
C CYS A 109 7.32 7.78 -10.19
N MET A 110 7.72 9.04 -10.03
CA MET A 110 7.57 10.06 -11.09
C MET A 110 8.32 9.66 -12.37
N GLY A 111 9.48 9.01 -12.25
CA GLY A 111 10.21 8.48 -13.40
C GLY A 111 9.45 7.36 -14.12
N ARG A 112 8.85 6.42 -13.37
CA ARG A 112 8.07 5.31 -13.93
C ARG A 112 6.79 5.76 -14.61
N LEU A 113 6.08 6.69 -13.99
CA LEU A 113 4.79 7.17 -14.47
C LEU A 113 4.90 8.03 -15.74
N LYS A 114 6.05 8.67 -15.99
CA LYS A 114 6.29 9.39 -17.26
C LYS A 114 6.41 8.46 -18.48
N ASN A 115 6.68 7.19 -18.25
CA ASN A 115 6.89 6.18 -19.30
C ASN A 115 5.65 5.28 -19.52
N LEU A 116 4.50 5.65 -18.93
CA LEU A 116 3.20 4.98 -19.04
C LEU A 116 2.20 5.91 -19.70
#